data_AF-A0A3B9F6E7-F1
#
_entry.id   AF-A0A3B9F6E7-F1
#
_cell.length_a   1.000
_cell.length_b   1.000
_cell.length_c   1.000
_cell.angle_alpha   90.00
_cell.angle_beta   90.00
_cell.angle_gamma   90.00
#
_symmetry.space_group_name_H-M   'P 1'
#
loop_
_entity.id
_entity.type
_entity.pdbx_description
1 polymer ?
#
loop_
_entity_poly.entity_id
_entity_poly.type
_entity_poly.pdbx_seq_one_letter_code
_entity_poly.pdbx_strand_id
1 'polypeptide(L)'
;MISQQSNLPLGVSRFILEDLSEAHLQQQLNVITTNYGPVGAFIHLHPIFISYNHNPVAYFPEEKAIVKQIFLMAKHLKKFLNQAANINGRSYFCTIARLDGAFGLEQKINFGAIGAGLFGLSKSMTWEWPRVFCRAIDISPDINAEDTASYIFAELHDPNRYLTEVAYGPQGRLTLIA
;
A
#
# COMPACT_ATOMS: atom_id res chain seq x y z
N MET A 1 -11.97 12.43 5.01
CA MET A 1 -11.39 12.78 6.32
C MET A 1 -10.76 11.52 6.90
N ILE A 2 -9.46 11.54 7.23
CA ILE A 2 -8.85 10.45 8.00
C ILE A 2 -9.55 10.47 9.37
N SER A 3 -10.16 9.36 9.77
CA SER A 3 -10.74 9.22 11.11
C SER A 3 -9.70 9.56 12.17
N GLN A 4 -10.13 10.00 13.35
CA GLN A 4 -9.29 10.30 14.52
C GLN A 4 -7.94 9.57 14.52
N GLN A 5 -6.85 10.33 14.61
CA GLN A 5 -5.51 9.77 14.65
C GLN A 5 -5.36 8.89 15.90
N SER A 6 -5.13 7.60 15.68
CA SER A 6 -4.87 6.65 16.77
C SER A 6 -3.57 7.00 17.49
N ASN A 7 -3.53 6.78 18.81
CA ASN A 7 -2.27 6.89 19.56
C ASN A 7 -1.27 5.87 19.01
N LEU A 8 -0.05 6.33 18.72
CA LEU A 8 1.02 5.45 18.27
C LEU A 8 1.76 4.85 19.47
N PRO A 9 2.28 3.61 19.36
CA PRO A 9 3.16 3.03 20.38
C PRO A 9 4.40 3.91 20.64
N LEU A 10 4.99 3.73 21.82
CA LEU A 10 6.28 4.36 22.16
C LEU A 10 7.35 3.98 21.13
N GLY A 11 8.13 4.97 20.70
CA GLY A 11 9.20 4.80 19.71
C GLY A 11 8.75 4.91 18.24
N VAL A 12 7.45 5.07 17.97
CA VAL A 12 6.95 5.31 16.61
C VAL A 12 6.77 6.81 16.37
N SER A 13 7.55 7.35 15.43
CA SER A 13 7.45 8.75 15.02
C SER A 13 6.36 8.96 13.97
N ARG A 14 5.57 10.02 14.13
CA ARG A 14 4.55 10.45 13.17
C ARG A 14 5.04 11.65 12.37
N PHE A 15 4.92 11.56 11.05
CA PHE A 15 5.12 12.68 10.13
C PHE A 15 3.80 12.96 9.41
N ILE A 16 3.44 14.24 9.31
CA ILE A 16 2.23 14.69 8.63
C ILE A 16 2.67 15.43 7.38
N LEU A 17 2.14 15.05 6.22
CA LEU A 17 2.25 15.83 5.00
C LEU A 17 1.19 16.94 5.07
N GLU A 18 1.63 18.18 5.24
CA GLU A 18 0.75 19.36 5.34
C GLU A 18 0.12 19.71 3.99
N ASP A 19 0.83 19.40 2.91
CA ASP A 19 0.35 19.49 1.54
C ASP A 19 0.82 18.28 0.70
N LEU A 20 0.23 18.15 -0.49
CA LEU A 20 0.48 17.03 -1.41
C LEU A 20 1.47 17.38 -2.54
N SER A 21 2.27 18.43 -2.38
CA SER A 21 3.31 18.77 -3.34
C SER A 21 4.47 17.77 -3.26
N GLU A 22 5.09 17.51 -4.41
CA GLU A 22 6.27 16.65 -4.46
C GLU A 22 7.47 17.25 -3.70
N ALA A 23 7.56 18.58 -3.63
CA ALA A 23 8.60 19.27 -2.87
C ALA A 23 8.47 19.02 -1.37
N HIS A 24 7.25 19.14 -0.82
CA HIS A 24 7.00 18.84 0.59
C HIS A 24 7.25 17.36 0.92
N LEU A 25 6.84 16.45 0.03
CA LEU A 25 7.13 15.02 0.17
C LEU A 25 8.65 14.74 0.27
N GLN A 26 9.44 15.33 -0.62
CA GLN A 26 10.90 15.19 -0.61
C GLN A 26 11.52 15.75 0.68
N GLN A 27 11.05 16.92 1.13
CA GLN A 27 11.50 17.52 2.38
C GLN A 27 11.26 16.57 3.56
N GLN A 28 10.06 15.99 3.67
CA GLN A 28 9.72 15.07 4.75
C GLN A 28 10.51 13.76 4.67
N LEU A 29 10.72 13.21 3.47
CA LEU A 29 11.59 12.05 3.28
C LEU A 29 13.03 12.34 3.71
N ASN A 30 13.55 13.53 3.42
CA ASN A 30 14.89 13.94 3.87
C ASN A 30 14.99 14.06 5.40
N VAL A 31 13.96 14.61 6.05
CA VAL A 31 13.87 14.65 7.51
C VAL A 31 13.87 13.24 8.10
N ILE A 32 13.08 12.32 7.53
CA ILE A 32 13.03 10.93 7.97
C ILE A 32 14.41 10.27 7.82
N THR A 33 15.04 10.37 6.66
CA THR A 33 16.31 9.68 6.41
C THR A 33 17.48 10.26 7.20
N THR A 34 17.45 11.55 7.50
CA THR A 34 18.46 12.21 8.35
C THR A 34 18.34 11.77 9.81
N ASN A 35 17.11 11.66 10.33
CA ASN A 35 16.87 11.38 11.74
C ASN A 35 16.83 9.88 12.08
N TYR A 36 16.44 9.02 11.13
CA TYR A 36 16.19 7.58 11.38
C TYR A 36 16.97 6.66 10.43
N GLY A 37 17.73 7.20 9.47
CA GLY A 37 18.47 6.41 8.49
C GLY A 37 17.64 6.04 7.25
N PRO A 38 18.24 5.31 6.29
CA PRO A 38 17.61 5.00 5.01
C PRO A 38 16.36 4.14 5.19
N VAL A 39 15.33 4.42 4.38
CA VAL A 39 14.08 3.64 4.38
C VAL A 39 14.33 2.24 3.82
N GLY A 40 14.13 1.22 4.66
CA GLY A 40 14.25 -0.20 4.28
C GLY A 40 12.92 -0.86 3.89
N ALA A 41 11.79 -0.26 4.23
CA ALA A 41 10.47 -0.80 3.93
C ALA A 41 9.44 0.32 3.75
N PHE A 42 8.53 0.11 2.81
CA PHE A 42 7.38 0.97 2.58
C PHE A 42 6.11 0.12 2.59
N ILE A 43 5.13 0.54 3.40
CA ILE A 43 3.81 -0.08 3.49
C ILE A 43 2.77 1.03 3.36
N HIS A 44 1.94 0.96 2.32
CA HIS A 44 0.83 1.88 2.12
C HIS A 44 -0.49 1.24 2.53
N LEU A 45 -1.14 1.80 3.54
CA LEU A 45 -2.49 1.42 3.96
C LEU A 45 -3.50 2.34 3.25
N HIS A 46 -4.14 1.86 2.19
CA HIS A 46 -5.12 2.68 1.48
C HIS A 46 -6.40 2.86 2.32
N PRO A 47 -6.95 4.08 2.40
CA PRO A 47 -8.23 4.31 3.06
C PRO A 47 -9.36 3.54 2.39
N ILE A 48 -10.43 3.30 3.15
CA ILE A 48 -11.66 2.71 2.62
C ILE A 48 -12.45 3.80 1.89
N PHE A 49 -12.68 3.60 0.59
CA PHE A 49 -13.55 4.43 -0.24
C PHE A 49 -14.76 3.60 -0.65
N ILE A 50 -15.89 3.77 0.05
CA ILE A 50 -17.15 3.08 -0.26
C ILE A 50 -18.14 4.08 -0.85
N SER A 51 -18.83 3.67 -1.91
CA SER A 51 -19.98 4.41 -2.45
C SER A 51 -21.27 3.73 -2.05
N TYR A 52 -22.16 4.49 -1.41
CA TYR A 52 -23.51 4.03 -1.08
C TYR A 52 -24.52 4.33 -2.20
N ASN A 53 -24.09 5.02 -3.26
CA ASN A 53 -24.95 5.36 -4.39
C ASN A 53 -24.96 4.20 -5.40
N HIS A 54 -26.10 4.02 -6.09
CA HIS A 54 -26.26 3.08 -7.21
C HIS A 54 -25.50 3.48 -8.49
N ASN A 55 -24.64 4.51 -8.43
CA ASN A 55 -23.81 4.87 -9.59
C ASN A 55 -22.78 3.76 -9.83
N PRO A 56 -22.67 3.25 -11.06
CA PRO A 56 -21.84 2.08 -11.36
C PRO A 56 -20.34 2.32 -11.19
N VAL A 57 -19.89 3.58 -11.15
CA VAL A 57 -18.49 3.94 -10.90
C VAL A 57 -18.43 5.13 -9.94
N ALA A 58 -17.83 4.92 -8.77
CA ALA A 58 -17.57 5.97 -7.81
C ALA A 58 -16.20 6.59 -8.06
N TYR A 59 -16.14 7.92 -8.20
CA TYR A 59 -14.91 8.67 -8.36
C TYR A 59 -14.67 9.53 -7.13
N PHE A 60 -13.52 9.32 -6.48
CA PHE A 60 -13.08 10.08 -5.32
C PHE A 60 -11.82 10.89 -5.68
N PRO A 61 -11.89 12.23 -5.79
CA PRO A 61 -10.72 13.07 -6.04
C PRO A 61 -9.59 12.86 -5.02
N GLU A 62 -9.96 12.59 -3.76
CA GLU A 62 -9.03 12.33 -2.66
C GLU A 62 -8.28 11.00 -2.86
N GLU A 63 -8.96 9.97 -3.35
CA GLU A 63 -8.37 8.68 -3.68
C GLU A 63 -7.31 8.84 -4.78
N LYS A 64 -7.64 9.62 -5.83
CA LYS A 64 -6.68 9.99 -6.89
C LYS A 64 -5.47 10.72 -6.34
N ALA A 65 -5.67 11.67 -5.43
CA ALA A 65 -4.59 12.42 -4.82
C ALA A 65 -3.66 11.51 -4.01
N ILE A 66 -4.22 10.57 -3.24
CA ILE A 66 -3.46 9.55 -2.50
C ILE A 66 -2.66 8.66 -3.45
N VAL A 67 -3.30 8.07 -4.47
CA VAL A 67 -2.61 7.17 -5.39
C VAL A 67 -1.45 7.90 -6.10
N LYS A 68 -1.62 9.17 -6.49
CA LYS A 68 -0.53 9.99 -7.00
C LYS A 68 0.64 10.12 -6.02
N GLN A 69 0.37 10.33 -4.73
CA GLN A 69 1.43 10.35 -3.72
C GLN A 69 2.18 9.03 -3.64
N ILE A 70 1.51 7.89 -3.80
CA ILE A 70 2.18 6.58 -3.76
C ILE A 70 3.12 6.38 -4.95
N PHE A 71 2.76 6.91 -6.12
CA PHE A 71 3.68 6.95 -7.27
C PHE A 71 4.91 7.83 -7.00
N LEU A 72 4.72 8.99 -6.35
CA LEU A 72 5.84 9.85 -5.94
C LEU A 72 6.72 9.18 -4.87
N MET A 73 6.10 8.48 -3.92
CA MET A 73 6.81 7.66 -2.93
C MET A 73 7.65 6.59 -3.62
N ALA A 74 7.10 5.86 -4.60
CA ALA A 74 7.85 4.88 -5.36
C ALA A 74 9.07 5.50 -6.08
N LYS A 75 8.87 6.65 -6.74
CA LYS A 75 9.95 7.42 -7.38
C LYS A 75 11.10 7.74 -6.41
N HIS A 76 10.78 8.31 -5.25
CA HIS A 76 11.79 8.80 -4.30
C HIS A 76 12.41 7.69 -3.44
N LEU A 77 11.68 6.59 -3.21
CA LEU A 77 12.16 5.46 -2.41
C LEU A 77 12.98 4.44 -3.19
N LYS A 78 12.96 4.48 -4.54
CA LYS A 78 13.68 3.53 -5.42
C LYS A 78 15.12 3.27 -4.97
N LYS A 79 15.90 4.33 -4.76
CA LYS A 79 17.32 4.20 -4.36
C LYS A 79 17.46 3.54 -2.99
N PHE A 80 16.70 3.99 -2.00
CA PHE A 80 16.78 3.49 -0.63
C PHE A 80 16.39 2.02 -0.54
N LEU A 81 15.26 1.64 -1.13
CA LEU A 81 14.75 0.27 -1.08
C LEU A 81 15.66 -0.72 -1.80
N ASN A 82 16.23 -0.35 -2.96
CA ASN A 82 17.20 -1.20 -3.66
C ASN A 82 18.52 -1.34 -2.89
N GLN A 83 19.00 -0.27 -2.25
CA GLN A 83 20.19 -0.36 -1.39
C GLN A 83 19.94 -1.27 -0.17
N ALA A 84 18.79 -1.12 0.50
CA ALA A 84 18.41 -1.97 1.61
C ALA A 84 18.34 -3.46 1.21
N ALA A 85 17.83 -3.76 0.01
CA ALA A 85 17.77 -5.12 -0.54
C ALA A 85 19.14 -5.75 -0.87
N ASN A 86 20.22 -4.95 -0.91
CA ASN A 86 21.58 -5.43 -1.19
C ASN A 86 22.37 -5.77 0.06
N ILE A 87 22.04 -5.20 1.23
CA ILE A 87 22.84 -5.29 2.47
C ILE A 87 22.34 -6.45 3.37
N ASN A 88 21.94 -7.58 2.77
CA ASN A 88 21.40 -8.78 3.44
C ASN A 88 20.03 -8.64 4.15
N GLY A 89 19.31 -7.53 3.95
CA GLY A 89 17.96 -7.33 4.48
C GLY A 89 16.87 -7.60 3.44
N ARG A 90 15.70 -8.05 3.90
CA ARG A 90 14.49 -8.12 3.06
C ARG A 90 13.85 -6.72 3.05
N SER A 91 13.84 -6.08 1.89
CA SER A 91 13.27 -4.75 1.65
C SER A 91 11.90 -4.87 1.00
N TYR A 92 10.97 -3.99 1.34
CA TYR A 92 9.56 -4.13 0.97
C TYR A 92 8.99 -2.89 0.30
N PHE A 93 8.19 -3.09 -0.74
CA PHE A 93 7.23 -2.14 -1.26
C PHE A 93 5.85 -2.82 -1.27
N CYS A 94 5.08 -2.58 -0.22
CA CYS A 94 3.78 -3.22 -0.01
C CYS A 94 2.65 -2.20 -0.08
N THR A 95 1.59 -2.52 -0.82
CA THR A 95 0.41 -1.68 -0.96
C THR A 95 -0.82 -2.48 -0.59
N ILE A 96 -1.66 -1.93 0.28
CA ILE A 96 -2.92 -2.54 0.69
C ILE A 96 -4.04 -1.75 0.02
N ALA A 97 -4.74 -2.37 -0.92
CA ALA A 97 -6.00 -1.88 -1.47
C ALA A 97 -7.17 -2.33 -0.58
N ARG A 98 -8.29 -1.60 -0.65
CA ARG A 98 -9.53 -1.89 0.08
C ARG A 98 -10.69 -1.98 -0.92
N LEU A 99 -10.62 -2.96 -1.84
CA LEU A 99 -11.66 -3.22 -2.83
C LEU A 99 -12.73 -4.12 -2.18
N ASP A 100 -12.92 -5.36 -2.64
CA ASP A 100 -13.86 -6.35 -2.08
C ASP A 100 -13.17 -7.55 -1.42
N GLY A 101 -11.84 -7.62 -1.42
CA GLY A 101 -11.10 -8.79 -0.95
C GLY A 101 -11.06 -9.93 -1.96
N ALA A 102 -11.43 -9.66 -3.21
CA ALA A 102 -11.42 -10.58 -4.34
C ALA A 102 -11.04 -9.85 -5.65
N PHE A 103 -10.17 -8.85 -5.58
CA PHE A 103 -9.68 -8.05 -6.71
C PHE A 103 -10.76 -7.25 -7.45
N GLY A 104 -11.89 -6.99 -6.80
CA GLY A 104 -13.06 -6.37 -7.42
C GLY A 104 -13.93 -7.32 -8.26
N LEU A 105 -13.70 -8.63 -8.16
CA LEU A 105 -14.38 -9.63 -8.98
C LEU A 105 -15.69 -10.15 -8.37
N GLU A 106 -15.93 -9.96 -7.08
CA GLU A 106 -17.16 -10.43 -6.43
C GLU A 106 -18.36 -9.51 -6.69
N GLN A 107 -18.12 -8.23 -7.00
CA GLN A 107 -19.15 -7.23 -7.33
C GLN A 107 -20.23 -7.06 -6.24
N LYS A 108 -19.91 -7.39 -4.97
CA LYS A 108 -20.85 -7.32 -3.84
C LYS A 108 -20.92 -5.95 -3.19
N ILE A 109 -19.88 -5.14 -3.35
CA ILE A 109 -19.77 -3.80 -2.76
C ILE A 109 -19.25 -2.80 -3.78
N ASN A 110 -19.68 -1.54 -3.64
CA ASN A 110 -19.18 -0.45 -4.48
C ASN A 110 -18.00 0.24 -3.78
N PHE A 111 -16.83 0.16 -4.40
CA PHE A 111 -15.59 0.75 -3.91
C PHE A 111 -15.02 1.80 -4.88
N GLY A 112 -14.09 2.61 -4.38
CA GLY A 112 -13.26 3.49 -5.21
C GLY A 112 -12.36 2.68 -6.15
N ALA A 113 -12.51 2.88 -7.45
CA ALA A 113 -11.77 2.09 -8.44
C ALA A 113 -10.30 2.53 -8.59
N ILE A 114 -9.94 3.72 -8.13
CA ILE A 114 -8.61 4.29 -8.39
C ILE A 114 -7.52 3.56 -7.58
N GLY A 115 -7.85 3.10 -6.37
CA GLY A 115 -6.99 2.30 -5.53
C GLY A 115 -6.51 1.01 -6.21
N ALA A 116 -7.28 0.45 -7.16
CA ALA A 116 -6.86 -0.71 -7.95
C ALA A 116 -5.62 -0.43 -8.82
N GLY A 117 -5.29 0.83 -9.09
CA GLY A 117 -4.04 1.21 -9.76
C GLY A 117 -2.78 0.79 -9.00
N LEU A 118 -2.88 0.52 -7.69
CA LEU A 118 -1.77 0.03 -6.86
C LEU A 118 -1.28 -1.36 -7.27
N PHE A 119 -2.14 -2.21 -7.85
CA PHE A 119 -1.75 -3.51 -8.40
C PHE A 119 -0.84 -3.34 -9.62
N GLY A 120 -1.21 -2.43 -10.53
CA GLY A 120 -0.37 -2.07 -11.68
C GLY A 120 0.97 -1.48 -11.26
N LEU A 121 0.98 -0.58 -10.26
CA LEU A 121 2.21 -0.03 -9.69
C LEU A 121 3.11 -1.14 -9.13
N SER A 122 2.57 -2.04 -8.29
CA SER A 122 3.34 -3.15 -7.70
C SER A 122 3.96 -4.06 -8.77
N LYS A 123 3.21 -4.37 -9.84
CA LYS A 123 3.71 -5.15 -10.99
C LYS A 123 4.88 -4.44 -11.67
N SER A 124 4.77 -3.14 -11.95
CA SER A 124 5.87 -2.36 -12.52
C SER A 124 7.10 -2.36 -11.61
N MET A 125 6.91 -2.14 -10.30
CA MET A 125 8.03 -2.10 -9.34
C MET A 125 8.70 -3.47 -9.18
N THR A 126 7.96 -4.57 -9.32
CA THR A 126 8.54 -5.92 -9.30
C THR A 126 9.56 -6.10 -10.42
N TRP A 127 9.27 -5.59 -11.62
CA TRP A 127 10.18 -5.64 -12.76
C TRP A 127 11.34 -4.64 -12.66
N GLU A 128 11.06 -3.42 -12.17
CA GLU A 128 12.09 -2.39 -12.03
C GLU A 128 13.06 -2.65 -10.87
N TRP A 129 12.59 -3.28 -9.78
CA TRP A 129 13.33 -3.46 -8.53
C TRP A 129 13.42 -4.96 -8.16
N PRO A 130 14.13 -5.80 -8.94
CA PRO A 130 14.10 -7.26 -8.82
C PRO A 130 14.59 -7.81 -7.48
N ARG A 131 15.24 -6.98 -6.66
CA ARG A 131 15.70 -7.35 -5.30
C ARG A 131 14.76 -6.89 -4.19
N VAL A 132 13.86 -5.95 -4.45
CA VAL A 132 12.84 -5.51 -3.50
C VAL A 132 11.68 -6.49 -3.53
N PHE A 133 11.06 -6.77 -2.38
CA PHE A 133 9.84 -7.55 -2.31
C PHE A 133 8.64 -6.63 -2.54
N CYS A 134 7.98 -6.79 -3.69
CA CYS A 134 6.80 -6.01 -4.05
C CYS A 134 5.54 -6.86 -3.89
N ARG A 135 4.52 -6.34 -3.19
CA ARG A 135 3.24 -7.04 -2.97
C ARG A 135 2.09 -6.05 -2.89
N ALA A 136 1.10 -6.21 -3.75
CA ALA A 136 -0.20 -5.58 -3.60
C ALA A 136 -1.17 -6.57 -2.94
N ILE A 137 -1.95 -6.10 -1.98
CA ILE A 137 -2.89 -6.92 -1.21
C ILE A 137 -4.25 -6.25 -1.29
N ASP A 138 -5.25 -6.93 -1.83
CA ASP A 138 -6.65 -6.51 -1.66
C ASP A 138 -7.16 -7.06 -0.32
N ILE A 139 -7.59 -6.19 0.59
CA ILE A 139 -8.20 -6.63 1.86
C ILE A 139 -9.62 -6.09 1.91
N SER A 140 -10.59 -7.00 2.03
CA SER A 140 -12.00 -6.64 2.16
C SER A 140 -12.21 -5.59 3.26
N PRO A 141 -13.03 -4.55 3.02
CA PRO A 141 -13.39 -3.56 4.03
C PRO A 141 -13.99 -4.16 5.31
N ASP A 142 -14.60 -5.35 5.22
CA ASP A 142 -15.26 -6.03 6.33
C ASP A 142 -14.27 -6.75 7.27
N ILE A 143 -12.99 -6.89 6.88
CA ILE A 143 -11.96 -7.48 7.72
C ILE A 143 -11.51 -6.45 8.77
N ASN A 144 -11.48 -6.87 10.04
CA ASN A 144 -11.08 -6.02 11.15
C ASN A 144 -9.57 -5.68 11.11
N ALA A 145 -9.14 -4.72 11.93
CA ALA A 145 -7.77 -4.22 11.91
C ALA A 145 -6.72 -5.25 12.39
N GLU A 146 -7.06 -6.14 13.31
CA GLU A 146 -6.16 -7.16 13.86
C GLU A 146 -5.86 -8.24 12.82
N ASP A 147 -6.90 -8.75 12.16
CA ASP A 147 -6.77 -9.70 11.05
C ASP A 147 -6.06 -9.05 9.86
N THR A 148 -6.39 -7.79 9.54
CA THR A 148 -5.70 -7.01 8.50
C THR A 148 -4.20 -6.96 8.77
N ALA A 149 -3.78 -6.62 9.99
CA ALA A 149 -2.36 -6.56 10.36
C ALA A 149 -1.69 -7.95 10.26
N SER A 150 -2.39 -9.00 10.69
CA SER A 150 -1.92 -10.38 10.63
C SER A 150 -1.70 -10.84 9.17
N TYR A 151 -2.64 -10.54 8.27
CA TYR A 151 -2.51 -10.86 6.84
C TYR A 151 -1.38 -10.08 6.18
N ILE A 152 -1.25 -8.78 6.46
CA ILE A 152 -0.11 -7.99 5.96
C ILE A 152 1.21 -8.61 6.43
N PHE A 153 1.32 -8.98 7.70
CA PHE A 153 2.54 -9.58 8.24
C PHE A 153 2.85 -10.93 7.59
N ALA A 154 1.83 -11.77 7.37
CA ALA A 154 1.98 -13.04 6.65
C ALA A 154 2.49 -12.82 5.22
N GLU A 155 1.94 -11.85 4.48
CA GLU A 155 2.37 -11.53 3.12
C GLU A 155 3.79 -10.95 3.06
N LEU A 156 4.19 -10.13 4.03
CA LEU A 156 5.57 -9.65 4.12
C LEU A 156 6.56 -10.80 4.31
N HIS A 157 6.15 -11.92 4.92
CA HIS A 157 7.00 -13.09 5.14
C HIS A 157 6.86 -14.18 4.06
N ASP A 158 5.92 -14.06 3.11
CA ASP A 158 5.68 -15.04 2.05
C ASP A 158 6.96 -15.34 1.24
N PRO A 159 7.49 -16.57 1.24
CA PRO A 159 8.72 -16.88 0.50
C PRO A 159 8.56 -16.75 -1.03
N ASN A 160 7.33 -16.79 -1.56
CA ASN A 160 7.09 -16.68 -2.99
C ASN A 160 7.17 -15.23 -3.46
N ARG A 161 8.30 -14.87 -4.08
CA ARG A 161 8.55 -13.52 -4.61
C ARG A 161 7.93 -13.24 -5.97
N TYR A 162 7.41 -14.26 -6.66
CA TYR A 162 6.81 -14.13 -7.99
C TYR A 162 5.33 -13.76 -7.93
N LEU A 163 4.69 -14.05 -6.80
CA LEU A 163 3.33 -13.60 -6.53
C LEU A 163 3.38 -12.09 -6.24
N THR A 164 2.75 -11.28 -7.10
CA THR A 164 2.78 -9.81 -6.98
C THR A 164 1.50 -9.25 -6.37
N GLU A 165 0.44 -10.06 -6.37
CA GLU A 165 -0.88 -9.68 -5.89
C GLU A 165 -1.61 -10.83 -5.21
N VAL A 166 -2.31 -10.51 -4.14
CA VAL A 166 -3.14 -11.42 -3.35
C VAL A 166 -4.40 -10.70 -2.91
N ALA A 167 -5.42 -11.44 -2.52
CA ALA A 167 -6.61 -10.88 -1.90
C ALA A 167 -7.00 -11.65 -0.64
N TYR A 168 -7.62 -10.96 0.31
CA TYR A 168 -8.19 -11.51 1.53
C TYR A 168 -9.64 -11.05 1.66
N GLY A 169 -10.55 -12.02 1.67
CA GLY A 169 -11.99 -11.80 1.83
C GLY A 169 -12.65 -12.98 2.57
N PRO A 170 -13.99 -13.10 2.50
CA PRO A 170 -14.73 -14.19 3.15
C PRO A 170 -14.28 -15.60 2.72
N GLN A 171 -13.68 -15.73 1.53
CA GLN A 171 -13.17 -16.99 0.99
C GLN A 171 -11.73 -17.31 1.47
N GLY A 172 -11.15 -16.47 2.32
CA GLY A 172 -9.75 -16.56 2.74
C GLY A 172 -8.80 -15.91 1.74
N ARG A 173 -7.58 -16.43 1.65
CA ARG A 173 -6.53 -15.93 0.77
C ARG A 173 -6.75 -16.39 -0.67
N LEU A 174 -6.86 -15.44 -1.59
CA LEU A 174 -7.02 -15.66 -3.03
C LEU A 174 -5.79 -15.18 -3.81
N THR A 175 -5.51 -15.86 -4.92
CA THR A 175 -4.46 -15.51 -5.89
C THR A 175 -5.01 -15.65 -7.30
N LEU A 176 -4.55 -14.82 -8.23
CA LEU A 176 -4.87 -14.99 -9.65
C LEU A 176 -4.03 -16.10 -10.27
N ILE A 177 -4.64 -16.89 -11.15
CA ILE A 177 -3.97 -17.88 -12.00
C ILE A 177 -3.86 -17.26 -13.39
N ALA A 178 -2.64 -17.19 -13.92
CA ALA A 178 -2.35 -16.72 -15.27
C ALA A 178 -2.31 -17.87 -16.27
#